data_AF-A0AAU7YDD8-F1
#
_entry.id   AF-A0AAU7YDD8-F1
#
_cell.length_a   1.000
_cell.length_b   1.000
_cell.length_c   1.000
_cell.angle_alpha   90.00
_cell.angle_beta   90.00
_cell.angle_gamma   90.00
#
_symmetry.space_group_name_H-M   'P 1'
#
loop_
_entity.id
_entity.type
_entity.pdbx_description
1 polymer ?
#
loop_
_entity_poly.entity_id
_entity_poly.type
_entity_poly.pdbx_seq_one_letter_code
_entity_poly.pdbx_strand_id
1 'polypeptide(L)'
;GLPGVGKSDMLQLLVKDLSDEFFEGASYDQVVYSRKAEMEYWDGYETHKKIILYDDAFQQVDSAQKPNVEFMEIIRLANGESYQLHMADVEKKSNTFAYPHFVFMSTNDHNPTPVSIKEPEAFNRRIDVDVEVFVTDKFGRRTMFGNHRHNVPCIKKIATQQNP
;
A
#
# COMPACT_ATOMS: atom_id res chain seq x y z
N GLY A 1 6.20 -9.54 -2.66
CA GLY A 1 7.02 -9.67 -3.89
C GLY A 1 8.39 -9.04 -3.68
N LEU A 2 9.46 -9.52 -4.31
CA LEU A 2 10.84 -9.12 -3.99
C LEU A 2 11.16 -7.63 -4.26
N PRO A 3 12.21 -7.05 -3.64
CA PRO A 3 12.63 -5.67 -3.90
C PRO A 3 13.01 -5.42 -5.36
N GLY A 4 12.66 -4.24 -5.89
CA GLY A 4 13.07 -3.80 -7.23
C GLY A 4 12.30 -4.44 -8.40
N VAL A 5 11.20 -5.15 -8.14
CA VAL A 5 10.35 -5.75 -9.19
C VAL A 5 9.29 -4.78 -9.77
N GLY A 6 9.25 -3.52 -9.30
CA GLY A 6 8.31 -2.50 -9.79
C GLY A 6 6.94 -2.50 -9.09
N LYS A 7 6.86 -2.92 -7.83
CA LYS A 7 5.59 -2.93 -7.06
C LYS A 7 4.97 -1.54 -6.93
N SER A 8 5.77 -0.56 -6.50
CA SER A 8 5.31 0.82 -6.30
C SER A 8 4.88 1.45 -7.63
N ASP A 9 5.61 1.20 -8.72
CA ASP A 9 5.24 1.67 -10.07
C ASP A 9 3.91 1.06 -10.52
N MET A 10 3.73 -0.25 -10.35
CA MET A 10 2.49 -0.94 -10.69
C MET A 10 1.30 -0.40 -9.89
N LEU A 11 1.49 -0.16 -8.60
CA LEU A 11 0.46 0.41 -7.73
C LEU A 11 0.08 1.82 -8.18
N GLN A 12 1.04 2.67 -8.55
CA GLN A 12 0.75 4.00 -9.09
C GLN A 12 -0.05 3.95 -10.40
N LEU A 13 0.31 3.04 -11.32
CA LEU A 13 -0.44 2.84 -12.57
C LEU A 13 -1.88 2.39 -12.30
N LEU A 14 -2.06 1.40 -11.42
CA LEU A 14 -3.39 0.91 -11.05
C LEU A 14 -4.25 2.00 -10.40
N VAL A 15 -3.66 2.78 -9.48
CA VAL A 15 -4.36 3.89 -8.82
C VAL A 15 -4.75 4.96 -9.82
N LYS A 16 -3.89 5.26 -10.79
CA LYS A 16 -4.20 6.21 -11.85
C LYS A 16 -5.37 5.73 -12.69
N ASP A 17 -5.35 4.47 -13.14
CA ASP A 17 -6.42 3.90 -13.96
C ASP A 17 -7.77 3.91 -13.21
N LEU A 18 -7.77 3.54 -11.92
CA LEU A 18 -8.97 3.60 -11.08
C LEU A 18 -9.42 5.04 -10.78
N SER A 19 -8.47 5.97 -10.67
CA SER A 19 -8.78 7.39 -10.47
C SER A 19 -9.49 7.96 -11.69
N ASP A 20 -8.98 7.66 -12.88
CA ASP A 20 -9.56 8.08 -14.15
C ASP A 20 -10.95 7.43 -14.39
N GLU A 21 -11.16 6.19 -13.96
CA GLU A 21 -12.43 5.46 -14.12
C GLU A 21 -13.52 5.88 -13.11
N PHE A 22 -13.19 5.97 -11.83
CA PHE A 22 -14.19 6.14 -10.75
C PHE A 22 -14.31 7.57 -10.21
N PHE A 23 -13.33 8.43 -10.49
CA PHE A 23 -13.22 9.76 -9.89
C PHE A 23 -12.91 10.84 -10.97
N GLU A 24 -13.65 10.77 -12.08
CA GLU A 24 -13.47 11.66 -13.24
C GLU A 24 -13.40 13.15 -12.84
N GLY A 25 -12.42 13.87 -13.38
CA GLY A 25 -12.23 15.30 -13.16
C GLY A 25 -11.53 15.67 -11.86
N ALA A 26 -11.25 14.71 -10.97
CA ALA A 26 -10.41 14.93 -9.80
C ALA A 26 -8.93 14.64 -10.13
N SER A 27 -8.03 15.47 -9.61
CA SER A 27 -6.60 15.19 -9.73
C SER A 27 -6.17 14.08 -8.77
N TYR A 28 -5.05 13.43 -9.07
CA TYR A 28 -4.47 12.38 -8.22
C TYR A 28 -4.38 12.80 -6.75
N ASP A 29 -3.83 13.99 -6.48
CA ASP A 29 -3.65 14.51 -5.11
C ASP A 29 -4.98 14.81 -4.40
N GLN A 30 -6.07 15.01 -5.14
CA GLN A 30 -7.40 15.19 -4.55
C GLN A 30 -8.02 13.87 -4.11
N VAL A 31 -7.70 12.76 -4.79
CA VAL A 31 -8.35 11.46 -4.52
C VAL A 31 -7.49 10.59 -3.61
N VAL A 32 -6.16 10.72 -3.73
CA VAL A 32 -5.20 9.79 -3.16
C VAL A 32 -4.51 10.37 -1.94
N TYR A 33 -4.37 9.56 -0.89
CA TYR A 33 -3.55 9.84 0.27
C TYR A 33 -2.52 8.74 0.48
N SER A 34 -1.23 9.12 0.55
CA SER A 34 -0.15 8.20 0.87
C SER A 34 0.07 8.18 2.38
N ARG A 35 -0.21 7.04 3.00
CA ARG A 35 -0.01 6.80 4.42
C ARG A 35 1.38 6.21 4.65
N LYS A 36 2.09 6.75 5.64
CA LYS A 36 3.39 6.28 6.12
C LYS A 36 3.32 5.98 7.60
N ALA A 37 3.58 4.74 7.99
CA ALA A 37 3.41 4.29 9.37
C ALA A 37 4.33 5.00 10.37
N GLU A 38 5.47 5.54 9.92
CA GLU A 38 6.39 6.31 10.76
C GLU A 38 5.80 7.65 11.21
N MET A 39 4.80 8.15 10.49
CA MET A 39 4.06 9.34 10.91
C MET A 39 3.00 8.94 11.93
N GLU A 40 3.17 9.37 13.18
CA GLU A 40 2.19 9.09 14.24
C GLU A 40 0.78 9.64 13.91
N TYR A 41 0.75 10.79 13.22
CA TYR A 41 -0.47 11.49 12.86
C TYR A 41 -0.83 11.32 11.39
N TRP A 42 -2.12 11.45 11.10
CA TRP A 42 -2.70 11.43 9.75
C TRP A 42 -2.71 12.82 9.10
N ASP A 43 -1.69 13.63 9.39
CA ASP A 43 -1.64 15.02 8.93
C ASP A 43 -1.56 15.09 7.40
N GLY A 44 -2.32 16.02 6.83
CA GLY A 44 -2.51 16.12 5.38
C GLY A 44 -3.61 15.21 4.81
N TYR A 45 -4.19 14.31 5.62
CA TYR A 45 -5.41 13.62 5.22
C TYR A 45 -6.59 14.59 5.16
N GLU A 46 -7.42 14.43 4.14
CA GLU A 46 -8.68 15.15 3.98
C GLU A 46 -9.82 14.14 3.79
N THR A 47 -11.00 14.43 4.33
CA THR A 47 -12.13 13.47 4.32
C THR A 47 -12.65 13.10 2.93
N HIS A 48 -12.28 13.88 1.91
CA HIS A 48 -12.63 13.61 0.53
C HIS A 48 -11.66 12.64 -0.16
N LYS A 49 -10.52 12.28 0.44
CA LYS A 49 -9.59 11.28 -0.11
C LYS A 49 -10.28 9.92 -0.14
N LYS A 50 -10.34 9.30 -1.32
CA LYS A 50 -11.04 8.02 -1.56
C LYS A 50 -10.12 6.84 -1.72
N ILE A 51 -8.83 7.08 -1.94
CA ILE A 51 -7.82 6.04 -2.09
C ILE A 51 -6.73 6.27 -1.05
N ILE A 52 -6.41 5.25 -0.27
CA ILE A 52 -5.30 5.27 0.69
C ILE A 52 -4.22 4.29 0.24
N LEU A 53 -2.97 4.74 0.18
CA LEU A 53 -1.84 3.93 -0.26
C LEU A 53 -0.85 3.73 0.89
N TYR A 54 -0.49 2.48 1.15
CA TYR A 54 0.66 2.11 1.97
C TYR A 54 1.75 1.57 1.04
N ASP A 55 2.81 2.34 0.81
CA ASP A 55 3.96 1.87 0.05
C ASP A 55 5.01 1.31 1.00
N ASP A 56 5.54 0.12 0.70
CA ASP A 56 6.44 -0.65 1.57
C ASP A 56 5.85 -0.97 2.96
N ALA A 57 4.56 -1.36 2.97
CA ALA A 57 3.82 -1.75 4.15
C ALA A 57 4.48 -2.92 4.91
N PHE A 58 4.31 -2.92 6.22
CA PHE A 58 4.82 -3.94 7.15
C PHE A 58 6.34 -4.01 7.24
N GLN A 59 7.05 -2.95 6.83
CA GLN A 59 8.50 -2.89 6.95
C GLN A 59 8.96 -2.93 8.42
N GLN A 60 8.17 -2.36 9.33
CA GLN A 60 8.42 -2.49 10.77
C GLN A 60 7.99 -3.87 11.26
N VAL A 61 8.95 -4.60 11.85
CA VAL A 61 8.70 -5.88 12.53
C VAL A 61 7.69 -5.69 13.65
N ASP A 62 6.61 -6.47 13.60
CA ASP A 62 5.57 -6.50 14.61
C ASP A 62 5.94 -7.41 15.79
N SER A 63 5.56 -6.99 16.99
CA SER A 63 5.77 -7.75 18.23
C SER A 63 4.78 -7.31 19.29
N ALA A 64 4.56 -8.15 20.31
CA ALA A 64 3.70 -7.78 21.44
C ALA A 64 4.21 -6.54 22.20
N GLN A 65 5.53 -6.33 22.25
CA GLN A 65 6.14 -5.17 22.92
C GLN A 65 6.23 -3.93 22.01
N LYS A 66 6.31 -4.13 20.70
CA LYS A 66 6.36 -3.06 19.70
C LYS A 66 5.38 -3.38 18.56
N PRO A 67 4.07 -3.13 18.75
CA PRO A 67 3.08 -3.35 17.72
C PRO A 67 3.36 -2.50 16.48
N ASN A 68 3.23 -3.09 15.30
CA ASN A 68 3.13 -2.34 14.05
C ASN A 68 1.69 -1.83 13.90
N VAL A 69 1.55 -0.51 13.86
CA VAL A 69 0.26 0.19 13.79
C VAL A 69 -0.50 -0.09 12.50
N GLU A 70 0.21 -0.38 11.40
CA GLU A 70 -0.37 -0.59 10.06
C GLU A 70 -1.43 -1.67 10.10
N PHE A 71 -1.18 -2.78 10.80
CA PHE A 71 -2.14 -3.89 10.87
C PHE A 71 -3.49 -3.46 11.44
N MET A 72 -3.50 -2.66 12.52
CA MET A 72 -4.73 -2.15 13.11
C MET A 72 -5.36 -1.06 12.26
N GLU A 73 -4.57 -0.18 11.64
CA GLU A 73 -5.09 0.82 10.71
C GLU A 73 -5.84 0.15 9.55
N ILE A 74 -5.26 -0.87 8.93
CA ILE A 74 -5.85 -1.58 7.80
C ILE A 74 -7.14 -2.30 8.21
N ILE A 75 -7.15 -2.98 9.36
CA ILE A 75 -8.38 -3.60 9.88
C ILE A 75 -9.50 -2.57 10.06
N ARG A 76 -9.17 -1.33 10.46
CA ARG A 76 -10.17 -0.27 10.67
C ARG A 76 -10.61 0.38 9.36
N LEU A 77 -9.69 0.58 8.42
CA LEU A 77 -9.99 1.17 7.11
C LEU A 77 -10.82 0.25 6.23
N ALA A 78 -10.54 -1.06 6.25
CA ALA A 78 -11.28 -2.07 5.51
C ALA A 78 -12.46 -2.64 6.33
N ASN A 79 -13.07 -1.81 7.16
CA ASN A 79 -14.29 -2.12 7.91
C ASN A 79 -15.47 -1.29 7.39
N GLY A 80 -16.70 -1.72 7.66
CA GLY A 80 -17.91 -1.00 7.24
C GLY A 80 -18.24 0.26 8.04
N GLU A 81 -17.42 0.64 9.02
CA GLU A 81 -17.63 1.80 9.88
C GLU A 81 -16.58 2.88 9.62
N SER A 82 -16.90 4.13 9.99
CA SER A 82 -15.93 5.24 10.02
C SER A 82 -14.67 4.88 10.79
N TYR A 83 -13.51 5.24 10.23
CA TYR A 83 -12.28 5.24 11.01
C TYR A 83 -11.93 6.66 11.45
N GLN A 84 -12.04 6.95 12.75
CA GLN A 84 -11.61 8.23 13.31
C GLN A 84 -10.08 8.30 13.31
N LEU A 85 -9.54 9.35 12.68
CA LEU A 85 -8.11 9.50 12.49
C LEU A 85 -7.42 10.22 13.64
N HIS A 86 -6.21 9.79 13.96
CA HIS A 86 -5.36 10.46 14.94
C HIS A 86 -4.65 11.65 14.27
N MET A 87 -5.19 12.85 14.47
CA MET A 87 -4.64 14.10 13.92
C MET A 87 -3.78 14.82 14.96
N ALA A 88 -2.72 15.53 14.56
CA ALA A 88 -1.93 16.32 15.51
C ALA A 88 -2.73 17.54 16.01
N ASP A 89 -3.40 18.20 15.08
CA ASP A 89 -4.22 19.39 15.31
C ASP A 89 -5.48 19.06 16.13
N VAL A 90 -5.62 19.70 17.29
CA VAL A 90 -6.71 19.46 18.26
C VAL A 90 -8.08 19.77 17.66
N GLU A 91 -8.18 20.77 16.79
CA GLU A 91 -9.46 21.12 16.15
C GLU A 91 -9.93 20.02 15.18
N LYS A 92 -8.98 19.28 14.60
CA LYS A 92 -9.26 18.18 13.66
C LYS A 92 -9.44 16.83 14.35
N LYS A 93 -8.96 16.65 15.58
CA LYS A 93 -9.01 15.38 16.35
C LYS A 93 -10.43 14.83 16.53
N SER A 94 -11.44 15.68 16.69
CA SER A 94 -12.83 15.24 16.92
C SER A 94 -13.63 14.98 15.65
N ASN A 95 -13.16 15.44 14.49
CA ASN A 95 -14.00 15.59 13.29
C ASN A 95 -13.42 14.96 12.01
N THR A 96 -12.25 14.32 12.08
CA THR A 96 -11.63 13.72 10.88
C THR A 96 -11.87 12.21 10.86
N PHE A 97 -12.62 11.76 9.86
CA PHE A 97 -12.95 10.36 9.64
C PHE A 97 -12.53 9.92 8.23
N ALA A 98 -11.94 8.74 8.14
CA ALA A 98 -11.61 8.11 6.88
C ALA A 98 -12.73 7.15 6.42
N TYR A 99 -13.05 7.26 5.14
CA TYR A 99 -13.99 6.39 4.42
C TYR A 99 -13.45 6.11 3.01
N PRO A 100 -12.31 5.40 2.90
CA PRO A 100 -11.74 5.08 1.60
C PRO A 100 -12.66 4.12 0.83
N HIS A 101 -12.69 4.25 -0.49
CA HIS A 101 -13.25 3.23 -1.38
C HIS A 101 -12.21 2.14 -1.68
N PHE A 102 -10.93 2.52 -1.74
CA PHE A 102 -9.82 1.62 -2.00
C PHE A 102 -8.68 1.84 -1.01
N VAL A 103 -8.08 0.76 -0.56
CA VAL A 103 -6.83 0.76 0.19
C VAL A 103 -5.85 -0.13 -0.56
N PHE A 104 -4.74 0.43 -1.02
CA PHE A 104 -3.68 -0.32 -1.70
C PHE A 104 -2.46 -0.43 -0.82
N MET A 105 -1.79 -1.57 -0.90
CA MET A 105 -0.59 -1.85 -0.15
C MET A 105 0.44 -2.50 -1.05
N SER A 106 1.68 -2.01 -0.97
CA SER A 106 2.85 -2.67 -1.56
C SER A 106 3.71 -3.21 -0.42
N THR A 107 4.16 -4.47 -0.49
CA THR A 107 5.04 -5.02 0.55
C THR A 107 6.07 -5.99 -0.01
N ASN A 108 7.23 -6.00 0.64
CA ASN A 108 8.28 -6.99 0.44
C ASN A 108 8.10 -8.23 1.33
N ASP A 109 7.28 -8.15 2.37
CA ASP A 109 6.92 -9.29 3.20
C ASP A 109 5.92 -10.17 2.46
N HIS A 110 6.27 -11.43 2.23
CA HIS A 110 5.39 -12.38 1.55
C HIS A 110 4.33 -12.96 2.49
N ASN A 111 4.52 -12.87 3.80
CA ASN A 111 3.58 -13.41 4.77
C ASN A 111 3.58 -12.52 6.05
N PRO A 112 3.09 -11.28 5.93
CA PRO A 112 3.01 -10.38 7.07
C PRO A 112 2.14 -11.00 8.15
N THR A 113 2.74 -11.28 9.31
CA THR A 113 2.09 -11.99 10.41
C THR A 113 1.87 -11.03 11.58
N PRO A 114 0.64 -10.54 11.82
CA PRO A 114 0.34 -9.65 12.94
C PRO A 114 0.32 -10.44 14.25
N VAL A 115 1.43 -10.44 14.99
CA VAL A 115 1.57 -11.08 16.29
C VAL A 115 1.04 -10.23 17.44
N SER A 116 0.92 -8.91 17.24
CA SER A 116 0.41 -7.96 18.22
C SER A 116 -1.12 -7.91 18.28
N ILE A 117 -1.81 -8.57 17.35
CA ILE A 117 -3.27 -8.64 17.28
C ILE A 117 -3.75 -10.01 17.74
N LYS A 118 -4.79 -10.03 18.57
CA LYS A 118 -5.35 -11.25 19.16
C LYS A 118 -5.81 -12.27 18.13
N GLU A 119 -6.34 -11.81 17.00
CA GLU A 119 -6.86 -12.63 15.91
C GLU A 119 -6.22 -12.19 14.59
N PRO A 120 -5.10 -12.82 14.16
CA PRO A 120 -4.44 -12.49 12.89
C PRO A 120 -5.34 -12.65 11.67
N GLU A 121 -6.28 -13.59 11.73
CA GLU A 121 -7.29 -13.78 10.68
C GLU A 121 -8.17 -12.55 10.47
N ALA A 122 -8.33 -11.70 11.50
CA ALA A 122 -9.04 -10.45 11.33
C ALA A 122 -8.37 -9.59 10.26
N PHE A 123 -7.03 -9.52 10.21
CA PHE A 123 -6.31 -8.83 9.15
C PHE A 123 -6.47 -9.52 7.79
N ASN A 124 -6.22 -10.83 7.72
CA ASN A 124 -6.26 -11.59 6.47
C ASN A 124 -7.62 -11.50 5.76
N ARG A 125 -8.73 -11.49 6.52
CA ARG A 125 -10.10 -11.35 5.98
C ARG A 125 -10.42 -9.95 5.44
N ARG A 126 -9.50 -8.97 5.51
CA ARG A 126 -9.65 -7.62 4.94
C ARG A 126 -8.78 -7.41 3.70
N ILE A 127 -8.07 -8.45 3.27
CA ILE A 127 -7.34 -8.44 2.01
C ILE A 127 -8.24 -9.07 0.95
N ASP A 128 -8.94 -8.22 0.19
CA ASP A 128 -9.84 -8.70 -0.87
C ASP A 128 -9.08 -9.30 -2.06
N VAL A 129 -7.90 -8.75 -2.35
CA VAL A 129 -7.04 -9.16 -3.46
C VAL A 129 -5.59 -9.21 -2.98
N ASP A 130 -4.98 -10.38 -3.07
CA ASP A 130 -3.56 -10.61 -2.79
C ASP A 130 -2.85 -11.07 -4.08
N VAL A 131 -1.80 -10.37 -4.47
CA VAL A 131 -1.09 -10.60 -5.74
C VAL A 131 0.42 -10.54 -5.56
N GLU A 132 1.11 -11.47 -6.21
CA GLU A 132 2.56 -11.45 -6.30
C GLU A 132 3.04 -10.75 -7.59
N VAL A 133 3.83 -9.69 -7.42
CA VAL A 133 4.47 -8.99 -8.54
C VAL A 133 5.85 -9.57 -8.81
N PHE A 134 6.09 -9.97 -10.06
CA PHE A 134 7.39 -10.44 -10.54
C PHE A 134 7.64 -9.99 -11.97
N VAL A 135 8.92 -9.88 -12.35
CA VAL A 135 9.32 -9.51 -13.71
C VAL A 135 9.62 -10.77 -14.53
N THR A 136 8.96 -10.93 -15.67
CA THR A 136 9.23 -12.06 -16.56
C THR A 136 10.60 -11.94 -17.23
N ASP A 137 11.18 -13.06 -17.65
CA ASP A 137 12.50 -13.09 -18.33
C ASP A 137 12.55 -12.24 -19.60
N LYS A 138 11.39 -12.04 -20.24
CA LYS A 138 11.21 -11.24 -21.46
C LYS A 138 11.56 -9.77 -21.23
N PHE A 139 11.22 -9.22 -20.07
CA PHE A 139 11.44 -7.80 -19.74
C PHE A 139 12.53 -7.61 -18.67
N GLY A 140 12.95 -8.68 -18.01
CA GLY A 140 13.84 -8.63 -16.85
C GLY A 140 15.29 -8.98 -17.13
N ARG A 141 16.19 -8.45 -16.30
CA ARG A 141 17.55 -8.96 -16.12
C ARG A 141 17.65 -9.64 -14.76
N ARG A 142 18.43 -10.72 -14.68
CA ARG A 142 18.67 -11.41 -13.41
C ARG A 142 19.54 -10.55 -12.49
N THR A 143 19.15 -10.49 -11.22
CA THR A 143 19.91 -9.89 -10.14
C THR A 143 19.92 -10.83 -8.93
N MET A 144 20.81 -10.54 -7.99
CA MET A 144 20.87 -11.18 -6.68
C MET A 144 20.34 -10.19 -5.64
N PHE A 145 19.51 -10.65 -4.72
CA PHE A 145 19.19 -9.94 -3.48
C PHE A 145 19.33 -10.92 -2.31
N GLY A 146 20.35 -10.69 -1.47
CA GLY A 146 20.82 -11.71 -0.53
C GLY A 146 21.16 -13.02 -1.26
N ASN A 147 20.53 -14.11 -0.84
CA ASN A 147 20.69 -15.44 -1.45
C ASN A 147 19.66 -15.76 -2.54
N HIS A 148 18.72 -14.86 -2.82
CA HIS A 148 17.64 -15.09 -3.79
C HIS A 148 18.00 -14.50 -5.16
N ARG A 149 17.73 -15.27 -6.21
CA ARG A 149 17.83 -14.83 -7.61
C ARG A 149 16.45 -14.39 -8.09
N HIS A 150 16.36 -13.18 -8.62
CA HIS A 150 15.12 -12.71 -9.23
C HIS A 150 15.38 -11.76 -10.39
N ASN A 151 14.33 -11.47 -11.13
CA ASN A 151 14.38 -10.53 -12.25
C ASN A 151 13.98 -9.13 -11.80
N VAL A 152 14.73 -8.15 -12.28
CA VAL A 152 14.39 -6.73 -12.19
C VAL A 152 14.21 -6.14 -13.58
N PRO A 153 13.41 -5.06 -13.75
CA PRO A 153 13.17 -4.46 -15.05
C PRO A 153 14.49 -4.12 -15.79
N CYS A 154 14.56 -4.46 -17.08
CA CYS A 154 15.71 -4.17 -17.92
C CYS A 154 15.30 -3.25 -19.06
N ILE A 155 15.71 -1.98 -19.00
CA ILE A 155 15.35 -0.94 -19.98
C ILE A 155 15.63 -1.39 -21.41
N LYS A 156 16.77 -2.04 -21.68
CA LYS A 156 17.12 -2.54 -23.02
C LYS A 156 16.10 -3.55 -23.53
N LYS A 157 15.73 -4.53 -22.71
CA LYS A 157 14.76 -5.56 -23.08
C LYS A 157 13.36 -4.99 -23.24
N ILE A 158 12.98 -4.05 -22.36
CA ILE A 158 11.69 -3.34 -22.45
C ILE A 158 11.61 -2.57 -23.77
N ALA A 159 12.65 -1.79 -24.10
CA ALA A 159 12.69 -1.00 -25.33
C ALA A 159 12.58 -1.86 -26.59
N THR A 160 13.27 -3.01 -26.65
CA THR A 160 13.16 -3.96 -27.76
C THR A 160 11.76 -4.56 -27.92
N GLN A 161 11.01 -4.69 -26.82
CA GLN A 161 9.64 -5.24 -26.88
C GLN A 161 8.58 -4.19 -27.21
N GLN A 162 8.81 -2.94 -26.81
CA GLN A 162 7.92 -1.82 -27.11
C GLN A 162 8.11 -1.29 -28.54
N ASN A 163 9.30 -1.47 -29.12
CA ASN A 163 9.63 -1.11 -30.50
C ASN A 163 10.19 -2.36 -31.22
N PRO A 164 9.32 -3.34 -31.55
CA PRO A 164 9.74 -4.61 -32.13
C PRO A 164 10.32 -4.49 -33.54
#